data_AF-A0A0C1IV66-F1
#
_entry.id   AF-A0A0C1IV66-F1
#
_cell.length_a   1.000
_cell.length_b   1.000
_cell.length_c   1.000
_cell.angle_alpha   90.00
_cell.angle_beta   90.00
_cell.angle_gamma   90.00
#
_symmetry.space_group_name_H-M   'P 1'
#
loop_
_entity.id
_entity.type
_entity.pdbx_description
1 polymer ?
#
loop_
_entity_poly.entity_id
_entity_poly.type
_entity_poly.pdbx_seq_one_letter_code
_entity_poly.pdbx_strand_id
1 'polypeptide(L)'
;MKPQFPIRVIAALACILVIAGCMKDIDGTLDFNTSFNTQPYAYAGEDIFACDANKEPINLDGTASSDPDENIKSYKWSYFSGPTSYILSNADSAIAKLEQLVIGTYVFELVVTDADGLTSSDQVTIKVDRYIVREHDLDITFTCPYSYSDNYGGVQGGFYDFTYIDYSGTFELGTYTLTITESADSVDSKYDSYTYIQILFEGGYFKGNSSIKFKKLIQEKGGAIKGTFSLYKVECNNNNIPDELADLPPLTVTGNLDKNKREVTLRIVGQTIY
;
A
#
# COMPACT_ATOMS: atom_id res chain seq x y z
N MET A 1 -8.79 29.80 -35.11
CA MET A 1 -10.24 29.57 -35.14
C MET A 1 -10.51 28.17 -35.70
N LYS A 2 -11.13 27.26 -34.93
CA LYS A 2 -11.86 26.08 -35.45
C LYS A 2 -13.09 26.57 -36.24
N PRO A 3 -13.61 25.85 -37.26
CA PRO A 3 -14.49 24.65 -37.11
C PRO A 3 -14.29 23.61 -38.25
N GLN A 4 -14.94 22.44 -38.41
CA GLN A 4 -15.82 21.48 -37.70
C GLN A 4 -15.91 20.23 -38.64
N PHE A 5 -16.05 19.00 -38.10
CA PHE A 5 -16.37 17.75 -38.85
C PHE A 5 -17.88 17.50 -38.91
N PRO A 6 -18.41 16.64 -39.82
CA PRO A 6 -18.93 15.30 -39.41
C PRO A 6 -18.80 14.18 -40.51
N ILE A 7 -18.45 12.88 -40.29
CA ILE A 7 -19.11 11.67 -39.68
C ILE A 7 -19.68 10.63 -40.71
N ARG A 8 -19.25 9.34 -40.58
CA ARG A 8 -19.91 8.00 -40.84
C ARG A 8 -20.12 7.50 -42.32
N VAL A 9 -20.16 6.22 -42.75
CA VAL A 9 -20.13 4.82 -42.20
C VAL A 9 -20.27 3.78 -43.36
N ILE A 10 -19.53 2.65 -43.29
CA ILE A 10 -19.84 1.22 -43.59
C ILE A 10 -20.19 0.65 -45.01
N ALA A 11 -19.57 -0.53 -45.29
CA ALA A 11 -19.98 -1.72 -46.09
C ALA A 11 -20.03 -1.66 -47.63
N ALA A 12 -19.90 -2.76 -48.39
CA ALA A 12 -19.38 -4.12 -48.25
C ALA A 12 -19.49 -4.80 -49.64
N LEU A 13 -18.75 -5.91 -49.80
CA LEU A 13 -19.06 -7.07 -50.65
C LEU A 13 -18.81 -7.06 -52.18
N ALA A 14 -18.03 -8.09 -52.55
CA ALA A 14 -18.22 -9.05 -53.64
C ALA A 14 -17.81 -8.65 -55.08
N CYS A 15 -16.64 -9.15 -55.48
CA CYS A 15 -16.43 -9.67 -56.83
C CYS A 15 -15.96 -11.12 -56.75
N ILE A 16 -16.83 -12.04 -57.15
CA ILE A 16 -16.51 -13.42 -57.52
C ILE A 16 -16.70 -13.53 -59.02
N LEU A 17 -15.72 -14.12 -59.72
CA LEU A 17 -15.77 -14.95 -60.95
C LEU A 17 -14.41 -14.77 -61.65
N VAL A 18 -13.64 -15.75 -62.14
CA VAL A 18 -13.64 -17.23 -62.30
C VAL A 18 -12.22 -17.53 -62.78
N ILE A 19 -11.54 -18.61 -62.34
CA ILE A 19 -10.98 -19.70 -63.18
C ILE A 19 -10.64 -20.87 -62.25
N ALA A 20 -11.49 -21.90 -62.17
CA ALA A 20 -11.11 -23.20 -61.63
C ALA A 20 -10.80 -24.12 -62.81
N GLY A 21 -9.52 -24.22 -63.15
CA GLY A 21 -8.96 -25.32 -63.92
C GLY A 21 -8.78 -26.53 -63.02
N CYS A 22 -9.04 -27.70 -63.58
CA CYS A 22 -8.96 -29.04 -62.98
C CYS A 22 -7.85 -29.20 -61.92
N MET A 23 -8.22 -29.42 -60.66
CA MET A 23 -7.35 -30.05 -59.67
C MET A 23 -8.08 -31.24 -59.05
N LYS A 24 -7.41 -32.39 -59.21
CA LYS A 24 -7.67 -33.70 -58.64
C LYS A 24 -7.99 -33.64 -57.14
N ASP A 25 -8.87 -34.53 -56.72
CA ASP A 25 -9.21 -34.84 -55.34
C ASP A 25 -7.95 -34.89 -54.45
N ILE A 26 -7.83 -33.91 -53.54
CA ILE A 26 -7.04 -34.07 -52.32
C ILE A 26 -8.07 -34.31 -51.22
N ASP A 27 -8.28 -35.60 -50.93
CA ASP A 27 -8.86 -36.08 -49.68
C ASP A 27 -7.80 -35.87 -48.58
N GLY A 28 -7.71 -34.62 -48.15
CA GLY A 28 -6.77 -34.16 -47.14
C GLY A 28 -7.43 -33.07 -46.34
N THR A 29 -8.26 -33.47 -45.39
CA THR A 29 -8.62 -32.59 -44.26
C THR A 29 -7.31 -32.11 -43.66
N LEU A 30 -6.95 -30.84 -43.89
CA LEU A 30 -5.86 -30.19 -43.19
C LEU A 30 -6.30 -30.08 -41.73
N ASP A 31 -5.85 -31.02 -40.90
CA ASP A 31 -6.04 -30.97 -39.46
C ASP A 31 -5.13 -29.85 -38.92
N PHE A 32 -5.64 -28.61 -38.92
CA PHE A 32 -5.02 -27.47 -38.24
C PHE A 32 -5.25 -27.60 -36.73
N ASN A 33 -4.77 -28.69 -36.13
CA ASN A 33 -4.64 -28.78 -34.68
C ASN A 33 -3.21 -28.41 -34.26
N THR A 34 -2.73 -27.26 -34.74
CA THR A 34 -1.54 -26.62 -34.20
C THR A 34 -2.01 -25.63 -33.15
N SER A 35 -2.08 -26.07 -31.90
CA SER A 35 -2.11 -25.11 -30.78
C SER A 35 -0.91 -24.20 -30.94
N PHE A 36 -1.13 -22.90 -31.12
CA PHE A 36 -0.03 -21.93 -31.10
C PHE A 36 0.33 -21.70 -29.65
N ASN A 37 1.57 -21.99 -29.27
CA ASN A 37 2.05 -21.67 -27.94
C ASN A 37 2.05 -20.15 -27.73
N THR A 38 1.50 -19.71 -26.60
CA THR A 38 1.38 -18.33 -26.16
C THR A 38 2.50 -18.04 -25.18
N GLN A 39 3.01 -16.79 -25.18
CA GLN A 39 4.00 -16.41 -24.17
C GLN A 39 3.42 -16.52 -22.74
N PRO A 40 4.26 -16.81 -21.73
CA PRO A 40 3.82 -16.79 -20.35
C PRO A 40 3.49 -15.37 -19.88
N TYR A 41 2.76 -15.28 -18.78
CA TYR A 41 2.54 -14.08 -17.98
C TYR A 41 3.49 -14.09 -16.77
N ALA A 42 4.44 -13.16 -16.75
CA ALA A 42 5.29 -12.91 -15.59
C ALA A 42 4.57 -11.98 -14.61
N TYR A 43 4.64 -12.30 -13.32
CA TYR A 43 4.20 -11.42 -12.24
C TYR A 43 5.25 -11.47 -11.13
N ALA A 44 5.97 -10.38 -10.93
CA ALA A 44 7.07 -10.26 -9.97
C ALA A 44 6.59 -9.92 -8.54
N GLY A 45 5.29 -9.80 -8.32
CA GLY A 45 4.73 -9.32 -7.06
C GLY A 45 4.53 -7.80 -7.04
N GLU A 46 3.86 -7.33 -6.00
CA GLU A 46 3.72 -5.90 -5.73
C GLU A 46 5.06 -5.29 -5.25
N ASP A 47 5.24 -3.99 -5.46
CA ASP A 47 6.39 -3.25 -4.94
C ASP A 47 6.48 -3.35 -3.41
N ILE A 48 7.72 -3.44 -2.90
CA ILE A 48 8.02 -3.71 -1.50
C ILE A 48 8.68 -2.49 -0.86
N PHE A 49 8.13 -2.01 0.26
CA PHE A 49 8.74 -0.96 1.06
C PHE A 49 9.36 -1.52 2.33
N ALA A 50 10.69 -1.56 2.47
CA ALA A 50 11.36 -2.11 3.66
C ALA A 50 11.95 -1.02 4.55
N CYS A 51 11.59 -1.02 5.84
CA CYS A 51 12.03 -0.02 6.82
C CYS A 51 13.41 -0.27 7.45
N ASP A 52 13.94 -1.49 7.32
CA ASP A 52 15.29 -1.88 7.75
C ASP A 52 15.74 -3.11 6.97
N ALA A 53 16.70 -2.94 6.08
CA ALA A 53 17.20 -4.02 5.24
C ALA A 53 18.12 -5.03 5.93
N ASN A 54 18.52 -4.76 7.18
CA ASN A 54 19.46 -5.63 7.90
C ASN A 54 18.79 -6.50 8.97
N LYS A 55 17.49 -6.31 9.24
CA LYS A 55 16.80 -7.08 10.28
C LYS A 55 16.12 -8.34 9.75
N GLU A 56 15.51 -8.29 8.58
CA GLU A 56 14.77 -9.44 8.04
C GLU A 56 14.94 -9.59 6.53
N PRO A 57 14.94 -10.83 6.01
CA PRO A 57 14.97 -11.09 4.59
C PRO A 57 13.66 -10.70 3.90
N ILE A 58 13.77 -10.25 2.65
CA ILE A 58 12.64 -9.93 1.78
C ILE A 58 12.45 -11.08 0.79
N ASN A 59 11.24 -11.62 0.68
CA ASN A 59 10.92 -12.60 -0.35
C ASN A 59 10.39 -11.90 -1.60
N LEU A 60 10.98 -12.22 -2.75
CA LEU A 60 10.41 -11.89 -4.06
C LEU A 60 9.57 -13.08 -4.50
N ASP A 61 8.29 -12.87 -4.81
CA ASP A 61 7.32 -13.93 -5.03
C ASP A 61 6.75 -13.88 -6.46
N GLY A 62 7.21 -14.80 -7.29
CA GLY A 62 6.79 -14.96 -8.67
C GLY A 62 5.70 -16.00 -8.87
N THR A 63 5.15 -16.59 -7.80
CA THR A 63 4.28 -17.78 -7.86
C THR A 63 2.94 -17.53 -8.56
N ALA A 64 2.51 -16.27 -8.69
CA ALA A 64 1.31 -15.89 -9.44
C ALA A 64 1.56 -15.71 -10.95
N SER A 65 2.79 -15.93 -11.41
CA SER A 65 3.07 -16.07 -12.85
C SER A 65 2.34 -17.29 -13.40
N SER A 66 1.90 -17.22 -14.65
CA SER A 66 1.11 -18.29 -15.27
C SER A 66 1.41 -18.41 -16.75
N ASP A 67 1.20 -19.58 -17.33
CA ASP A 67 1.18 -19.74 -18.78
C ASP A 67 -0.23 -20.23 -19.22
N PRO A 68 -0.81 -19.69 -20.30
CA PRO A 68 -2.15 -20.07 -20.75
C PRO A 68 -2.24 -21.48 -21.34
N ASP A 69 -1.14 -22.00 -21.89
CA ASP A 69 -1.09 -23.25 -22.65
C ASP A 69 -0.51 -24.38 -21.79
N GLU A 70 0.56 -24.11 -21.04
CA GLU A 70 1.28 -25.08 -20.23
C GLU A 70 1.62 -24.54 -18.81
N ASN A 71 2.54 -25.19 -18.11
CA ASN A 71 3.09 -24.68 -16.85
C ASN A 71 4.40 -23.94 -17.11
N ILE A 72 4.71 -22.97 -16.24
CA ILE A 72 6.03 -22.32 -16.23
C ILE A 72 7.11 -23.35 -15.89
N LYS A 73 8.12 -23.42 -16.75
CA LYS A 73 9.25 -24.34 -16.64
C LYS A 73 10.40 -23.79 -15.81
N SER A 74 10.65 -22.48 -15.87
CA SER A 74 11.72 -21.87 -15.07
C SER A 74 11.43 -20.42 -14.70
N TYR A 75 11.99 -20.03 -13.56
CA TYR A 75 12.00 -18.67 -13.04
C TYR A 75 13.44 -18.18 -12.99
N LYS A 76 13.65 -16.88 -13.22
CA LYS A 76 14.96 -16.26 -13.09
C LYS A 76 14.83 -14.84 -12.60
N TRP A 77 15.22 -14.63 -11.35
CA TRP A 77 15.38 -13.33 -10.73
C TRP A 77 16.75 -12.76 -11.03
N SER A 78 16.80 -11.48 -11.36
CA SER A 78 18.05 -10.76 -11.54
C SER A 78 17.95 -9.32 -11.08
N TYR A 79 19.08 -8.78 -10.63
CA TYR A 79 19.18 -7.37 -10.31
C TYR A 79 19.12 -6.54 -11.60
N PHE A 80 18.27 -5.52 -11.62
CA PHE A 80 18.09 -4.61 -12.75
C PHE A 80 18.73 -3.25 -12.49
N SER A 81 18.45 -2.63 -11.32
CA SER A 81 19.04 -1.34 -10.94
C SER A 81 18.98 -1.07 -9.43
N GLY A 82 19.69 -0.04 -8.95
CA GLY A 82 19.74 0.36 -7.55
C GLY A 82 21.13 0.21 -6.89
N PRO A 83 21.24 0.15 -5.56
CA PRO A 83 22.50 -0.18 -4.89
C PRO A 83 22.95 -1.62 -5.18
N THR A 84 24.24 -1.90 -5.09
CA THR A 84 24.80 -3.26 -5.34
C THR A 84 25.03 -4.07 -4.07
N SER A 85 24.77 -3.49 -2.90
CA SER A 85 24.83 -4.22 -1.62
C SER A 85 23.51 -4.97 -1.44
N TYR A 86 23.54 -6.27 -1.71
CA TYR A 86 22.46 -7.23 -1.45
C TYR A 86 23.03 -8.65 -1.55
N ILE A 87 22.33 -9.61 -0.95
CA ILE A 87 22.49 -11.05 -1.21
C ILE A 87 21.16 -11.54 -1.78
N LEU A 88 21.21 -12.11 -2.99
CA LEU A 88 20.06 -12.77 -3.61
C LEU A 88 20.32 -14.29 -3.61
N SER A 89 19.43 -15.02 -2.97
CA SER A 89 19.44 -16.49 -2.94
C SER A 89 18.16 -17.06 -3.57
N ASN A 90 18.24 -18.30 -4.08
CA ASN A 90 17.17 -18.97 -4.82
C ASN A 90 16.69 -18.17 -6.05
N ALA A 91 17.63 -17.52 -6.76
CA ALA A 91 17.32 -16.68 -7.91
C ALA A 91 16.69 -17.44 -9.09
N ASP A 92 16.78 -18.76 -9.11
CA ASP A 92 16.20 -19.67 -10.12
C ASP A 92 14.86 -20.30 -9.69
N SER A 93 14.34 -19.91 -8.52
CA SER A 93 13.09 -20.40 -7.95
C SER A 93 11.96 -19.38 -8.11
N ALA A 94 10.71 -19.85 -8.02
CA ALA A 94 9.54 -18.96 -8.02
C ALA A 94 9.59 -17.95 -6.87
N ILE A 95 10.11 -18.36 -5.71
CA ILE A 95 10.36 -17.49 -4.56
C ILE A 95 11.88 -17.32 -4.39
N ALA A 96 12.37 -16.10 -4.55
CA ALA A 96 13.75 -15.72 -4.25
C ALA A 96 13.82 -14.92 -2.94
N LYS A 97 14.99 -14.94 -2.30
CA LYS A 97 15.21 -14.31 -1.00
C LYS A 97 16.32 -13.28 -1.07
N LEU A 98 16.00 -12.04 -0.69
CA LEU A 98 16.89 -10.90 -0.60
C LEU A 98 17.29 -10.61 0.85
N GLU A 99 18.59 -10.42 1.07
CA GLU A 99 19.19 -10.13 2.37
C GLU A 99 20.27 -9.03 2.24
N GLN A 100 20.69 -8.45 3.36
CA GLN A 100 21.80 -7.48 3.46
C GLN A 100 21.67 -6.28 2.50
N LEU A 101 20.44 -5.78 2.31
CA LEU A 101 20.25 -4.57 1.53
C LEU A 101 20.72 -3.34 2.33
N VAL A 102 20.97 -2.24 1.65
CA VAL A 102 21.22 -0.92 2.26
C VAL A 102 20.11 0.03 1.83
N ILE A 103 20.02 1.21 2.44
CA ILE A 103 19.06 2.23 1.99
C ILE A 103 19.23 2.50 0.50
N GLY A 104 18.11 2.51 -0.21
CA GLY A 104 18.02 2.83 -1.61
C GLY A 104 16.83 2.14 -2.25
N THR A 105 16.58 2.50 -3.51
CA THR A 105 15.58 1.84 -4.35
C THR A 105 16.28 0.81 -5.22
N TYR A 106 15.87 -0.44 -5.10
CA TYR A 106 16.30 -1.55 -5.94
C TYR A 106 15.19 -1.92 -6.90
N VAL A 107 15.56 -2.35 -8.10
CA VAL A 107 14.64 -2.97 -9.05
C VAL A 107 15.20 -4.35 -9.36
N PHE A 108 14.38 -5.37 -9.17
CA PHE A 108 14.66 -6.74 -9.58
C PHE A 108 13.71 -7.14 -10.70
N GLU A 109 14.22 -7.91 -11.65
CA GLU A 109 13.46 -8.43 -12.79
C GLU A 109 13.29 -9.94 -12.62
N LEU A 110 12.04 -10.39 -12.71
CA LEU A 110 11.68 -11.79 -12.89
C LEU A 110 11.53 -12.06 -14.38
N VAL A 111 12.24 -13.06 -14.89
CA VAL A 111 11.99 -13.67 -16.20
C VAL A 111 11.43 -15.06 -15.97
N VAL A 112 10.27 -15.35 -16.56
CA VAL A 112 9.67 -16.69 -16.59
C VAL A 112 9.80 -17.29 -17.99
N THR A 113 9.92 -18.61 -18.07
CA THR A 113 10.01 -19.35 -19.32
C THR A 113 9.02 -20.51 -19.29
N ASP A 114 8.23 -20.66 -20.35
CA ASP A 114 7.32 -21.79 -20.53
C ASP A 114 8.08 -23.07 -20.96
N ALA A 115 7.35 -24.16 -21.22
CA ALA A 115 7.97 -25.43 -21.58
C ALA A 115 8.66 -25.42 -22.96
N ASP A 116 8.09 -24.65 -23.89
CA ASP A 116 8.49 -24.50 -25.29
C ASP A 116 9.59 -23.44 -25.48
N GLY A 117 9.92 -22.70 -24.43
CA GLY A 117 11.01 -21.73 -24.38
C GLY A 117 10.60 -20.28 -24.65
N LEU A 118 9.31 -19.93 -24.73
CA LEU A 118 8.92 -18.51 -24.75
C LEU A 118 9.09 -17.91 -23.37
N THR A 119 9.41 -16.62 -23.34
CA THR A 119 9.74 -15.90 -22.12
C THR A 119 8.91 -14.65 -21.96
N SER A 120 8.66 -14.30 -20.71
CA SER A 120 8.07 -13.02 -20.33
C SER A 120 8.79 -12.50 -19.08
N SER A 121 8.72 -11.19 -18.85
CA SER A 121 9.41 -10.55 -17.74
C SER A 121 8.55 -9.52 -17.05
N ASP A 122 8.74 -9.38 -15.74
CA ASP A 122 8.11 -8.37 -14.91
C ASP A 122 9.11 -7.86 -13.87
N GLN A 123 8.91 -6.65 -13.36
CA GLN A 123 9.82 -6.00 -12.42
C GLN A 123 9.11 -5.69 -11.11
N VAL A 124 9.88 -5.81 -10.03
CA VAL A 124 9.45 -5.41 -8.69
C VAL A 124 10.44 -4.40 -8.11
N THR A 125 9.90 -3.33 -7.55
CA THR A 125 10.67 -2.27 -6.89
C THR A 125 10.73 -2.54 -5.40
N ILE A 126 11.94 -2.59 -4.84
CA ILE A 126 12.18 -2.69 -3.41
C ILE A 126 12.73 -1.34 -2.96
N LYS A 127 11.90 -0.54 -2.31
CA LYS A 127 12.32 0.69 -1.66
C LYS A 127 12.75 0.36 -0.24
N VAL A 128 14.06 0.26 -0.04
CA VAL A 128 14.65 0.20 1.29
C VAL A 128 14.82 1.63 1.76
N ASP A 129 14.00 2.03 2.71
CA ASP A 129 14.23 3.25 3.45
C ASP A 129 14.62 2.88 4.87
N ARG A 130 15.32 3.79 5.55
CA ARG A 130 15.26 3.71 6.99
C ARG A 130 13.99 4.43 7.39
N TYR A 131 13.09 3.75 8.11
CA TYR A 131 12.13 4.47 8.93
C TYR A 131 12.86 5.04 10.16
N ILE A 132 13.80 5.92 9.86
CA ILE A 132 14.39 6.84 10.80
C ILE A 132 13.31 7.88 11.03
N VAL A 133 12.72 7.88 12.21
CA VAL A 133 12.17 9.11 12.74
C VAL A 133 13.34 9.76 13.50
N ARG A 134 14.36 10.26 12.79
CA ARG A 134 15.42 11.11 13.36
C ARG A 134 15.08 12.51 12.93
N GLU A 135 14.95 13.38 13.92
CA GLU A 135 15.02 14.84 13.82
C GLU A 135 14.32 15.49 12.62
N HIS A 136 13.17 14.94 12.23
CA HIS A 136 12.18 15.76 11.57
C HIS A 136 11.20 16.18 12.64
N ASP A 137 11.08 17.50 12.84
CA ASP A 137 9.85 18.04 13.41
C ASP A 137 8.71 17.36 12.64
N LEU A 138 7.97 16.49 13.31
CA LEU A 138 6.77 15.88 12.75
C LEU A 138 5.71 17.00 12.64
N ASP A 139 5.94 17.95 11.74
CA ASP A 139 5.08 19.10 11.53
C ASP A 139 3.96 18.72 10.57
N ILE A 140 3.15 17.77 11.01
CA ILE A 140 1.99 17.34 10.25
C ILE A 140 0.83 18.23 10.65
N THR A 141 0.35 19.07 9.72
CA THR A 141 -0.88 19.84 9.88
C THR A 141 -2.05 19.09 9.24
N PHE A 142 -2.98 18.65 10.07
CA PHE A 142 -4.24 18.05 9.62
C PHE A 142 -5.29 19.14 9.39
N THR A 143 -6.17 19.05 8.40
CA THR A 143 -7.35 19.92 8.28
C THR A 143 -8.42 19.17 7.51
N CYS A 144 -9.45 18.68 8.18
CA CYS A 144 -10.54 17.94 7.52
C CYS A 144 -11.89 18.06 8.25
N PRO A 145 -13.02 17.91 7.52
CA PRO A 145 -14.33 17.68 8.12
C PRO A 145 -14.33 16.34 8.88
N TYR A 146 -14.51 16.35 10.21
CA TYR A 146 -14.66 15.13 11.00
C TYR A 146 -16.08 14.57 10.90
N SER A 147 -16.20 13.25 10.73
CA SER A 147 -17.42 12.51 11.05
C SER A 147 -17.43 12.14 12.52
N TYR A 148 -18.57 12.28 13.18
CA TYR A 148 -18.78 11.88 14.57
C TYR A 148 -19.89 10.84 14.58
N SER A 149 -19.57 9.63 14.99
CA SER A 149 -20.54 8.61 15.35
C SER A 149 -20.58 8.50 16.87
N ASP A 150 -21.71 8.84 17.46
CA ASP A 150 -22.03 8.49 18.84
C ASP A 150 -22.89 7.24 18.78
N ASN A 151 -22.36 6.11 19.23
CA ASN A 151 -23.11 4.86 19.24
C ASN A 151 -23.84 4.68 20.57
N TYR A 152 -24.66 5.66 20.96
CA TYR A 152 -25.57 5.50 22.10
C TYR A 152 -26.91 4.91 21.65
N GLY A 153 -26.98 3.58 21.54
CA GLY A 153 -28.21 2.81 21.39
C GLY A 153 -28.49 2.00 22.65
N GLY A 154 -29.43 2.44 23.48
CA GLY A 154 -29.74 1.81 24.76
C GLY A 154 -30.15 0.34 24.65
N VAL A 155 -29.25 -0.57 24.97
CA VAL A 155 -29.57 -1.96 25.31
C VAL A 155 -28.76 -2.34 26.54
N GLN A 156 -29.41 -3.03 27.49
CA GLN A 156 -28.79 -3.55 28.70
C GLN A 156 -27.64 -4.51 28.34
N GLY A 157 -26.40 -4.05 28.53
CA GLY A 157 -25.19 -4.83 28.28
C GLY A 157 -24.05 -3.92 27.85
N GLY A 158 -23.41 -3.27 28.84
CA GLY A 158 -22.29 -2.33 28.71
C GLY A 158 -21.68 -2.17 27.31
N PHE A 159 -22.03 -1.08 26.64
CA PHE A 159 -21.38 -0.67 25.40
C PHE A 159 -20.36 0.42 25.71
N TYR A 160 -19.18 0.29 25.11
CA TYR A 160 -18.19 1.35 25.02
C TYR A 160 -18.65 2.37 23.98
N ASP A 161 -18.59 3.66 24.31
CA ASP A 161 -18.85 4.74 23.36
C ASP A 161 -17.53 5.07 22.63
N PHE A 162 -17.54 4.93 21.30
CA PHE A 162 -16.35 5.14 20.46
C PHE A 162 -16.52 6.38 19.59
N THR A 163 -15.63 7.36 19.76
CA THR A 163 -15.44 8.46 18.82
C THR A 163 -14.34 8.09 17.83
N TYR A 164 -14.68 8.03 16.55
CA TYR A 164 -13.74 7.84 15.44
C TYR A 164 -13.58 9.15 14.68
N ILE A 165 -12.33 9.56 14.44
CA ILE A 165 -11.99 10.66 13.52
C ILE A 165 -10.95 10.09 12.54
N ASP A 166 -11.35 9.95 11.28
CA ASP A 166 -10.48 9.44 10.20
C ASP A 166 -10.02 10.59 9.28
N TYR A 167 -8.76 10.50 8.83
CA TYR A 167 -8.13 11.45 7.91
C TYR A 167 -7.15 10.77 6.97
N SER A 168 -6.99 11.29 5.76
CA SER A 168 -5.88 10.97 4.86
C SER A 168 -5.22 12.24 4.31
N GLY A 169 -3.89 12.22 4.15
CA GLY A 169 -3.08 13.34 3.68
C GLY A 169 -1.75 12.92 3.04
N THR A 170 -0.95 13.90 2.61
CA THR A 170 0.36 13.70 1.95
C THR A 170 1.45 14.54 2.63
N PHE A 171 2.66 13.99 2.81
CA PHE A 171 3.88 14.66 3.31
C PHE A 171 5.09 14.25 2.45
N GLU A 172 6.27 14.84 2.69
CA GLU A 172 7.51 14.51 1.97
C GLU A 172 7.88 13.01 1.99
N LEU A 173 7.42 12.27 3.01
CA LEU A 173 7.67 10.83 3.19
C LEU A 173 6.61 9.92 2.56
N GLY A 174 5.56 10.48 1.93
CA GLY A 174 4.50 9.72 1.25
C GLY A 174 3.07 10.06 1.70
N THR A 175 2.11 9.21 1.32
CA THR A 175 0.72 9.30 1.80
C THR A 175 0.61 8.70 3.19
N TYR A 176 -0.09 9.39 4.08
CA TYR A 176 -0.42 8.87 5.40
C TYR A 176 -1.91 9.00 5.70
N THR A 177 -2.42 8.06 6.49
CA THR A 177 -3.79 8.09 7.00
C THR A 177 -3.73 8.18 8.52
N LEU A 178 -4.36 9.19 9.10
CA LEU A 178 -4.47 9.36 10.55
C LEU A 178 -5.85 8.89 11.00
N THR A 179 -5.87 7.96 11.95
CA THR A 179 -7.08 7.58 12.66
C THR A 179 -6.91 7.95 14.13
N ILE A 180 -7.84 8.73 14.65
CA ILE A 180 -7.96 9.01 16.08
C ILE A 180 -9.17 8.24 16.59
N THR A 181 -8.93 7.39 17.58
CA THR A 181 -10.00 6.69 18.26
C THR A 181 -9.99 7.09 19.72
N GLU A 182 -11.13 7.55 20.22
CA GLU A 182 -11.34 7.78 21.64
C GLU A 182 -12.48 6.87 22.12
N SER A 183 -12.16 5.97 23.06
CA SER A 183 -13.16 5.12 23.73
C SER A 183 -13.49 5.72 25.10
N ALA A 184 -14.78 5.85 25.42
CA ALA A 184 -15.28 6.31 26.69
C ALA A 184 -16.31 5.33 27.27
N ASP A 185 -16.20 5.03 28.56
CA ASP A 185 -17.09 4.08 29.24
C ASP A 185 -18.51 4.63 29.50
N SER A 186 -18.73 5.95 29.37
CA SER A 186 -20.06 6.55 29.49
C SER A 186 -20.19 7.93 28.83
N VAL A 187 -21.44 8.40 28.67
CA VAL A 187 -21.82 9.75 28.17
C VAL A 187 -21.24 10.87 29.07
N ASP A 188 -21.01 10.54 30.34
CA ASP A 188 -20.66 11.47 31.41
C ASP A 188 -19.27 11.19 32.01
N SER A 189 -18.42 10.39 31.33
CA SER A 189 -17.06 10.10 31.84
C SER A 189 -16.20 11.35 31.76
N LYS A 190 -16.29 12.13 32.84
CA LYS A 190 -15.57 13.37 33.07
C LYS A 190 -14.05 13.16 33.02
N TYR A 191 -13.54 11.92 33.08
CA TYR A 191 -12.11 11.63 33.21
C TYR A 191 -11.58 10.37 32.50
N ASP A 192 -12.37 9.31 32.29
CA ASP A 192 -11.85 8.05 31.72
C ASP A 192 -12.25 7.86 30.26
N SER A 193 -11.33 8.29 29.38
CA SER A 193 -11.37 7.97 27.96
C SER A 193 -9.95 7.65 27.49
N TYR A 194 -9.82 6.62 26.66
CA TYR A 194 -8.55 6.24 26.06
C TYR A 194 -8.53 6.76 24.64
N THR A 195 -7.66 7.72 24.37
CA THR A 195 -7.42 8.23 23.03
C THR A 195 -6.15 7.58 22.51
N TYR A 196 -6.23 6.91 21.37
CA TYR A 196 -5.04 6.50 20.63
C TYR A 196 -5.06 7.13 19.24
N ILE A 197 -3.86 7.42 18.76
CA ILE A 197 -3.63 7.95 17.42
C ILE A 197 -2.88 6.86 16.66
N GLN A 198 -3.39 6.55 15.47
CA GLN A 198 -2.73 5.69 14.49
C GLN A 198 -2.37 6.53 13.27
N ILE A 199 -1.13 6.41 12.80
CA ILE A 199 -0.65 7.03 11.56
C ILE A 199 -0.22 5.89 10.64
N LEU A 200 -1.03 5.58 9.64
CA LEU A 200 -0.66 4.66 8.57
C LEU A 200 0.22 5.39 7.56
N PHE A 201 1.17 4.67 6.98
CA PHE A 201 2.02 5.12 5.89
C PHE A 201 2.18 3.97 4.89
N GLU A 202 2.87 4.22 3.77
CA GLU A 202 3.14 3.17 2.79
C GLU A 202 3.95 2.02 3.42
N GLY A 203 3.35 0.82 3.46
CA GLY A 203 3.97 -0.37 4.04
C GLY A 203 3.88 -0.51 5.57
N GLY A 204 3.19 0.37 6.31
CA GLY A 204 3.14 0.23 7.78
C GLY A 204 2.25 1.22 8.54
N TYR A 205 2.39 1.22 9.88
CA TYR A 205 1.75 2.22 10.74
C TYR A 205 2.50 2.49 12.07
N PHE A 206 2.24 3.65 12.66
CA PHE A 206 2.50 4.02 14.06
C PHE A 206 1.21 3.93 14.85
N LYS A 207 1.26 3.43 16.09
CA LYS A 207 0.21 3.65 17.10
C LYS A 207 0.81 4.17 18.38
N GLY A 208 0.07 5.07 19.02
CA GLY A 208 0.44 5.62 20.31
C GLY A 208 -0.76 6.11 21.10
N ASN A 209 -0.56 6.30 22.40
CA ASN A 209 -1.54 6.86 23.30
C ASN A 209 -1.48 8.38 23.27
N SER A 210 -2.64 9.03 23.23
CA SER A 210 -2.76 10.49 23.25
C SER A 210 -3.35 10.97 24.56
N SER A 211 -2.82 12.08 25.10
CA SER A 211 -3.39 12.72 26.29
C SER A 211 -4.59 13.62 25.98
N ILE A 212 -4.98 13.77 24.70
CA ILE A 212 -6.03 14.68 24.25
C ILE A 212 -7.40 14.03 24.42
N LYS A 213 -8.37 14.81 24.90
CA LYS A 213 -9.76 14.40 25.10
C LYS A 213 -10.64 15.02 24.01
N PHE A 214 -10.67 14.42 22.83
CA PHE A 214 -11.40 14.95 21.66
C PHE A 214 -12.91 14.98 21.88
N LYS A 215 -13.48 13.98 22.54
CA LYS A 215 -14.90 13.92 22.91
C LYS A 215 -15.30 15.13 23.75
N LYS A 216 -14.50 15.47 24.77
CA LYS A 216 -14.73 16.66 25.60
C LYS A 216 -14.68 17.94 24.76
N LEU A 217 -13.67 18.09 23.89
CA LEU A 217 -13.56 19.24 23.00
C LEU A 217 -14.79 19.35 22.08
N ILE A 218 -15.29 18.25 21.52
CA ILE A 218 -16.49 18.23 20.68
C ILE A 218 -17.75 18.63 21.48
N GLN A 219 -17.89 18.18 22.73
CA GLN A 219 -18.97 18.57 23.64
C GLN A 219 -18.92 20.08 23.96
N GLU A 220 -17.72 20.62 24.18
CA GLU A 220 -17.46 22.04 24.49
C GLU A 220 -17.48 22.97 23.26
N LYS A 221 -17.87 22.45 22.08
CA LYS A 221 -17.94 23.16 20.79
C LYS A 221 -16.59 23.49 20.14
N GLY A 222 -15.55 22.77 20.51
CA GLY A 222 -14.20 22.93 19.98
C GLY A 222 -13.30 23.76 20.90
N GLY A 223 -12.13 24.12 20.39
CA GLY A 223 -11.13 24.89 21.12
C GLY A 223 -9.70 24.44 20.83
N ALA A 224 -8.76 25.10 21.52
CA ALA A 224 -7.34 24.81 21.39
C ALA A 224 -7.00 23.39 21.88
N ILE A 225 -6.17 22.70 21.11
CA ILE A 225 -5.67 21.37 21.43
C ILE A 225 -4.26 21.51 21.98
N LYS A 226 -4.03 20.88 23.14
CA LYS A 226 -2.70 20.73 23.74
C LYS A 226 -2.62 19.39 24.45
N GLY A 227 -1.62 18.59 24.12
CA GLY A 227 -1.42 17.28 24.73
C GLY A 227 -0.13 16.63 24.28
N THR A 228 -0.03 15.33 24.53
CA THR A 228 1.10 14.50 24.13
C THR A 228 0.66 13.26 23.38
N PHE A 229 1.56 12.68 22.60
CA PHE A 229 1.39 11.43 21.88
C PHE A 229 2.59 10.50 22.14
N SER A 230 2.36 9.39 22.83
CA SER A 230 3.38 8.40 23.20
C SER A 230 3.23 7.16 22.32
N LEU A 231 4.22 6.92 21.47
CA LEU A 231 4.27 5.73 20.61
C LEU A 231 4.39 4.46 21.46
N TYR A 232 3.62 3.43 21.13
CA TYR A 232 3.74 2.10 21.76
C TYR A 232 3.84 0.97 20.74
N LYS A 233 3.52 1.22 19.47
CA LYS A 233 3.62 0.21 18.42
C LYS A 233 4.02 0.82 17.09
N VAL A 234 4.92 0.13 16.39
CA VAL A 234 5.19 0.35 14.97
C VAL A 234 5.14 -0.99 14.27
N GLU A 235 4.47 -1.00 13.13
CA GLU A 235 4.44 -2.13 12.23
C GLU A 235 4.93 -1.67 10.86
N CYS A 236 5.82 -2.45 10.24
CA CYS A 236 6.27 -2.25 8.87
C CYS A 236 6.31 -3.62 8.18
N ASN A 237 5.70 -3.75 7.00
CA ASN A 237 5.54 -5.01 6.27
C ASN A 237 4.96 -6.15 7.09
N ASN A 238 3.90 -5.89 7.86
CA ASN A 238 3.27 -6.85 8.79
C ASN A 238 4.21 -7.38 9.89
N ASN A 239 5.39 -6.77 10.06
CA ASN A 239 6.33 -7.10 11.12
C ASN A 239 6.24 -6.05 12.23
N ASN A 240 5.98 -6.51 13.44
CA ASN A 240 6.09 -5.66 14.63
C ASN A 240 7.56 -5.30 14.82
N ILE A 241 7.87 -4.01 14.92
CA ILE A 241 9.20 -3.54 15.30
C ILE A 241 9.25 -3.54 16.84
N PRO A 242 9.85 -4.57 17.49
CA PRO A 242 9.38 -4.95 18.82
C PRO A 242 9.68 -3.98 19.96
N ASP A 243 10.85 -3.32 20.05
CA ASP A 243 11.33 -3.06 21.43
C ASP A 243 12.05 -1.73 21.75
N GLU A 244 11.81 -0.62 21.06
CA GLU A 244 12.46 0.65 21.48
C GLU A 244 11.57 1.90 21.47
N LEU A 245 10.25 1.73 21.33
CA LEU A 245 9.31 2.84 21.26
C LEU A 245 8.75 3.25 22.62
N ALA A 246 8.66 2.30 23.56
CA ALA A 246 8.08 2.52 24.89
C ALA A 246 8.88 3.52 25.75
N ASP A 247 10.18 3.66 25.48
CA ASP A 247 11.09 4.57 26.20
C ASP A 247 11.25 5.94 25.49
N LEU A 248 10.62 6.14 24.33
CA LEU A 248 10.69 7.43 23.64
C LEU A 248 9.94 8.51 24.42
N PRO A 249 10.48 9.75 24.48
CA PRO A 249 9.76 10.86 25.07
C PRO A 249 8.45 11.10 24.31
N PRO A 250 7.34 11.43 25.00
CA PRO A 250 6.09 11.76 24.34
C PRO A 250 6.25 12.93 23.36
N LEU A 251 5.68 12.80 22.17
CA LEU A 251 5.62 13.88 21.18
C LEU A 251 4.60 14.93 21.63
N THR A 252 4.88 16.21 21.39
CA THR A 252 3.97 17.31 21.72
C THR A 252 2.89 17.42 20.65
N VAL A 253 1.62 17.45 21.05
CA VAL A 253 0.50 17.68 20.14
C VAL A 253 -0.13 19.05 20.43
N THR A 254 -0.24 19.86 19.39
CA THR A 254 -0.91 21.18 19.43
C THR A 254 -1.92 21.28 18.29
N GLY A 255 -2.86 22.22 18.37
CA GLY A 255 -3.86 22.35 17.31
C GLY A 255 -5.11 23.12 17.70
N ASN A 256 -6.17 22.95 16.91
CA ASN A 256 -7.49 23.51 17.18
C ASN A 256 -8.59 22.61 16.61
N LEU A 257 -9.70 22.45 17.34
CA LEU A 257 -10.93 21.84 16.83
C LEU A 257 -11.98 22.94 16.62
N ASP A 258 -12.52 23.05 15.41
CA ASP A 258 -13.66 23.90 15.06
C ASP A 258 -14.88 23.02 14.76
N LYS A 259 -15.81 22.95 15.71
CA LYS A 259 -17.04 22.16 15.55
C LYS A 259 -17.96 22.68 14.45
N ASN A 260 -17.99 23.99 14.21
CA ASN A 260 -18.92 24.59 13.26
C ASN A 260 -18.51 24.28 11.82
N LYS A 261 -17.20 24.30 11.56
CA LYS A 261 -16.63 23.87 10.28
C LYS A 261 -16.45 22.36 10.18
N ARG A 262 -16.62 21.66 11.32
CA ARG A 262 -16.20 20.28 11.53
C ARG A 262 -14.70 20.09 11.25
N GLU A 263 -13.88 21.10 11.42
CA GLU A 263 -12.46 21.03 11.09
C GLU A 263 -11.63 20.70 12.33
N VAL A 264 -10.66 19.79 12.22
CA VAL A 264 -9.62 19.61 13.22
C VAL A 264 -8.26 19.89 12.61
N THR A 265 -7.48 20.69 13.32
CA THR A 265 -6.06 20.93 13.05
C THR A 265 -5.24 20.37 14.18
N LEU A 266 -4.28 19.51 13.83
CA LEU A 266 -3.30 18.94 14.75
C LEU A 266 -1.91 19.21 14.20
N ARG A 267 -0.93 19.32 15.08
CA ARG A 267 0.50 19.44 14.83
C ARG A 267 1.22 18.62 15.90
N ILE A 268 1.95 17.58 15.50
CA ILE A 268 2.56 16.61 16.42
C ILE A 268 4.09 16.75 16.41
N VAL A 269 4.66 17.66 17.18
CA VAL A 269 6.11 17.94 17.14
C VAL A 269 6.86 17.20 18.25
N GLY A 270 8.00 16.62 17.93
CA GLY A 270 8.93 16.11 18.93
C GLY A 270 10.07 15.33 18.31
N GLN A 271 11.05 14.96 19.13
CA GLN A 271 12.13 14.07 18.73
C GLN A 271 11.75 12.64 19.09
N THR A 272 11.56 11.85 18.07
CA THR A 272 11.79 10.40 18.12
C THR A 272 13.30 10.19 17.90
N ILE A 273 13.90 9.27 18.62
CA ILE A 273 15.33 8.97 18.51
C ILE A 273 15.41 7.55 17.99
N TYR A 274 15.74 7.31 16.70
CA TYR A 274 16.43 6.10 16.21
C TYR A 274 17.05 6.34 14.83
#